data_AF-A0A7S4JP42-F1
#
_entry.id   AF-A0A7S4JP42-F1
#
_cell.length_a   1.000
_cell.length_b   1.000
_cell.length_c   1.000
_cell.angle_alpha   90.00
_cell.angle_beta   90.00
_cell.angle_gamma   90.00
#
_symmetry.space_group_name_H-M   'P 1'
#
loop_
_entity.id
_entity.type
_entity.pdbx_description
1 polymer ?
#
loop_
_entity_poly.entity_id
_entity_poly.type
_entity_poly.pdbx_seq_one_letter_code
_entity_poly.pdbx_strand_id
1 'polypeptide(L)'
;VPPRPPYISIELTFVKCKSVEYIVFPTMVLRAGTPACTYGEGRDLDERVRSRESALEPTVRETTIGLSTVAFSLVLPIIVGLAAAFAVFRNHYDVVVNFGDESSRNPSSGAPSVVDVADAPGPSPSPAPSSSSSPTTQAARTRVHAPNPLPQTISPSYTILQTIEGYDNDHAGFSTSFSSDGAFMAVGSKGANGVVSSSGIAQVYRLNDSTWSNFGNLISGYASMDEFGSSLSISDDGWRLAVGARNNSDGGVSSGNVQIFQYYEQSNDWEQIGHTILGEPRNRAGFSVAISGDGNRIAVGAPRGGSDTGSVRIFGFDGKNWDPIGQELFGDGHQVLGGYSCSLSRDGNTVAMSVPRSNRQGLQKNGHVSIFRLFQMEGSPSWQKVGDDIIGEHSGDQNGMSVDLSADGMLVAIGANGFDYNGVNNVGYCRVFRNEGRSWVKLGTSIRGNLHDEQSGFSISLSGDGRWIACGGANSPLHGFRSGVVRVYRYIEDENNWIQIGGELSSDAGAAFGHSVSLSENGAY
;
A
#
# COMPACT_ATOMS: atom_id res chain seq x y z
N VAL A 1 -27.22 -32.71 -56.22
CA VAL A 1 -26.90 -32.74 -54.77
C VAL A 1 -26.21 -31.43 -54.43
N PRO A 2 -26.78 -30.58 -53.56
CA PRO A 2 -26.20 -29.28 -53.21
C PRO A 2 -24.87 -29.43 -52.46
N PRO A 3 -23.97 -28.43 -52.50
CA PRO A 3 -22.67 -28.49 -51.84
C PRO A 3 -22.81 -28.60 -50.32
N ARG A 4 -21.97 -29.45 -49.71
CA ARG A 4 -21.96 -29.72 -48.26
C ARG A 4 -21.54 -28.46 -47.47
N PRO A 5 -22.10 -28.23 -46.27
CA PRO A 5 -21.63 -27.18 -45.37
C PRO A 5 -20.19 -27.46 -44.88
N PRO A 6 -19.43 -26.43 -44.47
CA PRO A 6 -18.07 -26.60 -43.97
C PRO A 6 -18.07 -27.49 -42.72
N TYR A 7 -17.14 -28.44 -42.66
CA TYR A 7 -16.86 -29.24 -41.47
C TYR A 7 -15.47 -28.89 -40.93
N ILE A 8 -15.32 -28.95 -39.61
CA ILE A 8 -14.04 -28.76 -38.92
C ILE A 8 -13.44 -30.14 -38.69
N SER A 9 -12.24 -30.39 -39.24
CA SER A 9 -11.45 -31.57 -38.92
C SER A 9 -10.48 -31.25 -37.78
N ILE A 10 -10.51 -32.04 -36.71
CA ILE A 10 -9.56 -31.96 -35.60
C ILE A 10 -8.61 -33.14 -35.73
N GLU A 11 -7.34 -32.90 -36.06
CA GLU A 11 -6.28 -33.91 -35.97
C GLU A 11 -5.58 -33.80 -34.62
N LEU A 12 -5.63 -34.87 -33.83
CA LEU A 12 -4.91 -34.98 -32.55
C LEU A 12 -3.63 -35.79 -32.79
N THR A 13 -2.47 -35.16 -32.60
CA THR A 13 -1.17 -35.85 -32.65
C THR A 13 -0.72 -36.17 -31.22
N PHE A 14 -0.60 -37.45 -30.88
CA PHE A 14 -0.10 -37.89 -29.58
C PHE A 14 1.40 -38.20 -29.66
N VAL A 15 2.22 -37.50 -28.87
CA VAL A 15 3.64 -37.81 -28.71
C VAL A 15 3.82 -38.57 -27.40
N LYS A 16 4.38 -39.78 -27.46
CA LYS A 16 4.61 -40.65 -26.30
C LYS A 16 6.06 -40.49 -25.81
N CYS A 17 6.28 -39.65 -24.81
CA CYS A 17 7.54 -39.64 -24.04
C CYS A 17 7.31 -40.25 -22.65
N LYS A 18 8.25 -41.10 -22.21
CA LYS A 18 8.20 -41.73 -20.89
C LYS A 18 8.49 -40.69 -19.81
N SER A 19 7.67 -40.75 -18.75
CA SER A 19 7.78 -40.09 -17.43
C SER A 19 7.65 -38.56 -17.36
N VAL A 20 6.41 -38.11 -17.17
CA VAL A 20 5.86 -37.07 -16.23
C VAL A 20 4.70 -36.34 -16.93
N GLU A 21 3.53 -36.35 -16.29
CA GLU A 21 2.25 -35.87 -16.84
C GLU A 21 2.16 -34.33 -16.89
N TYR A 22 1.82 -33.78 -18.07
CA TYR A 22 1.27 -32.44 -18.20
C TYR A 22 0.00 -32.50 -19.05
N ILE A 23 -1.06 -31.82 -18.60
CA ILE A 23 -2.21 -31.48 -19.43
C ILE A 23 -1.84 -30.20 -20.18
N VAL A 24 -1.63 -30.30 -21.50
CA VAL A 24 -1.42 -29.15 -22.39
C VAL A 24 -2.75 -28.85 -23.08
N PHE A 25 -3.28 -27.63 -22.90
CA PHE A 25 -4.37 -27.12 -23.75
C PHE A 25 -3.78 -26.62 -25.07
N PRO A 26 -4.22 -27.11 -26.25
CA PRO A 26 -3.72 -26.58 -27.51
C PRO A 26 -4.34 -25.21 -27.82
N THR A 27 -3.47 -24.29 -28.23
CA THR A 27 -3.78 -22.98 -28.81
C THR A 27 -4.50 -23.15 -30.16
N MET A 28 -5.60 -22.43 -30.36
CA MET A 28 -6.38 -22.44 -31.60
C MET A 28 -5.68 -21.60 -32.68
N VAL A 29 -5.34 -22.20 -33.83
CA VAL A 29 -4.83 -21.48 -35.01
C VAL A 29 -5.88 -21.54 -36.12
N LEU A 30 -6.52 -20.40 -36.41
CA LEU A 30 -7.38 -20.23 -37.58
C LEU A 30 -6.51 -19.95 -38.81
N ARG A 31 -6.50 -20.86 -39.79
CA ARG A 31 -5.97 -20.61 -41.15
C ARG A 31 -7.13 -20.50 -42.13
N ALA A 32 -7.32 -19.33 -42.73
CA ALA A 32 -8.12 -19.15 -43.94
C ALA A 32 -7.16 -18.97 -45.14
N GLY A 33 -7.26 -19.83 -46.15
CA GLY A 33 -6.39 -19.81 -47.34
C GLY A 33 -7.14 -19.46 -48.64
N THR A 34 -6.86 -18.27 -49.18
CA THR A 34 -6.45 -17.84 -50.56
C THR A 34 -7.10 -18.47 -51.83
N PRO A 35 -7.24 -17.72 -52.98
CA PRO A 35 -6.10 -17.24 -53.78
C PRO A 35 -6.14 -15.77 -54.23
N ALA A 36 -4.93 -15.23 -54.39
CA ALA A 36 -4.60 -13.92 -54.93
C ALA A 36 -4.51 -13.94 -56.47
N CYS A 37 -4.81 -12.79 -57.09
CA CYS A 37 -4.34 -12.42 -58.44
C CYS A 37 -3.79 -10.98 -58.38
N THR A 38 -2.58 -10.79 -58.90
CA THR A 38 -1.83 -9.54 -59.01
C THR A 38 -1.82 -9.00 -60.45
N TYR A 39 -1.95 -7.68 -60.61
CA TYR A 39 -1.52 -6.78 -61.71
C TYR A 39 -1.69 -5.35 -61.13
N GLY A 40 -0.86 -4.32 -61.27
CA GLY A 40 0.25 -3.94 -62.16
C GLY A 40 0.05 -2.46 -62.56
N GLU A 41 0.87 -1.55 -61.99
CA GLU A 41 1.21 -0.13 -62.31
C GLU A 41 0.22 0.88 -62.96
N GLY A 42 0.25 2.15 -62.48
CA GLY A 42 -0.11 3.33 -63.31
C GLY A 42 -0.51 4.65 -62.62
N ARG A 43 0.47 5.57 -62.51
CA ARG A 43 0.48 7.08 -62.59
C ARG A 43 -0.60 8.02 -62.00
N ASP A 44 -0.06 9.13 -61.50
CA ASP A 44 -0.59 10.48 -61.15
C ASP A 44 -1.90 10.98 -61.78
N LEU A 45 -2.66 11.75 -61.00
CA LEU A 45 -3.14 13.10 -61.36
C LEU A 45 -3.73 13.86 -60.15
N ASP A 46 -3.27 15.11 -60.02
CA ASP A 46 -3.80 16.21 -59.21
C ASP A 46 -5.21 16.66 -59.66
N GLU A 47 -6.09 17.10 -58.74
CA GLU A 47 -6.69 18.46 -58.70
C GLU A 47 -7.95 18.58 -57.81
N ARG A 48 -8.06 19.77 -57.20
CA ARG A 48 -9.07 20.31 -56.27
C ARG A 48 -10.43 20.58 -56.90
N VAL A 49 -11.56 20.45 -56.17
CA VAL A 49 -12.72 21.40 -56.19
C VAL A 49 -13.49 21.39 -54.84
N ARG A 50 -14.08 22.55 -54.52
CA ARG A 50 -14.68 23.05 -53.27
C ARG A 50 -16.17 22.68 -53.00
N SER A 51 -16.52 22.71 -51.70
CA SER A 51 -17.65 23.38 -51.01
C SER A 51 -19.16 23.16 -51.32
N ARG A 52 -19.89 22.87 -50.21
CA ARG A 52 -21.16 23.45 -49.66
C ARG A 52 -22.56 22.92 -50.05
N GLU A 53 -23.33 22.65 -48.97
CA GLU A 53 -24.79 22.81 -48.71
C GLU A 53 -25.79 22.00 -49.56
N SER A 54 -27.00 21.58 -49.15
CA SER A 54 -27.72 21.29 -47.89
C SER A 54 -29.14 20.83 -48.29
N ALA A 55 -29.74 19.92 -47.51
CA ALA A 55 -31.20 19.69 -47.30
C ALA A 55 -32.10 19.13 -48.43
N LEU A 56 -32.80 18.01 -48.14
CA LEU A 56 -34.27 17.94 -47.92
C LEU A 56 -34.78 16.48 -47.84
N GLU A 57 -35.46 16.14 -46.74
CA GLU A 57 -36.37 14.98 -46.63
C GLU A 57 -37.67 15.22 -47.43
N PRO A 58 -38.50 14.18 -47.64
CA PRO A 58 -39.69 14.06 -46.78
C PRO A 58 -40.11 12.63 -46.36
N THR A 59 -40.84 12.65 -45.26
CA THR A 59 -41.56 11.64 -44.47
C THR A 59 -42.83 11.08 -45.16
N VAL A 60 -43.23 9.82 -44.89
CA VAL A 60 -44.62 9.39 -44.54
C VAL A 60 -44.61 8.01 -43.81
N ARG A 61 -45.08 8.03 -42.55
CA ARG A 61 -46.00 7.16 -41.73
C ARG A 61 -46.46 5.78 -42.26
N GLU A 62 -46.93 4.78 -41.50
CA GLU A 62 -47.16 4.39 -40.09
C GLU A 62 -47.66 2.92 -40.18
N THR A 63 -47.48 2.08 -39.16
CA THR A 63 -48.58 1.38 -38.44
C THR A 63 -47.99 0.50 -37.33
N THR A 64 -48.44 0.78 -36.10
CA THR A 64 -48.19 0.04 -34.87
C THR A 64 -49.24 -1.06 -34.69
N ILE A 65 -48.83 -2.26 -34.23
CA ILE A 65 -49.68 -3.10 -33.37
C ILE A 65 -48.79 -3.55 -32.20
N GLY A 66 -49.14 -3.14 -31.00
CA GLY A 66 -48.54 -3.60 -29.75
C GLY A 66 -49.44 -4.62 -29.04
N LEU A 67 -48.82 -5.44 -28.19
CA LEU A 67 -49.40 -5.93 -26.93
C LEU A 67 -48.29 -6.49 -26.04
N SER A 68 -48.49 -6.26 -24.74
CA SER A 68 -47.53 -6.19 -23.65
C SER A 68 -47.61 -7.39 -22.69
N THR A 69 -46.50 -7.67 -21.99
CA THR A 69 -46.33 -8.12 -20.59
C THR A 69 -47.22 -9.23 -19.97
N VAL A 70 -46.58 -10.19 -19.29
CA VAL A 70 -46.77 -10.66 -17.87
C VAL A 70 -46.00 -11.99 -17.71
N ALA A 71 -44.79 -11.97 -17.12
CA ALA A 71 -44.45 -12.39 -15.75
C ALA A 71 -44.61 -13.90 -15.44
N PHE A 72 -43.49 -14.57 -15.10
CA PHE A 72 -43.41 -15.41 -13.90
C PHE A 72 -41.95 -15.46 -13.40
N SER A 73 -41.80 -15.12 -12.13
CA SER A 73 -40.57 -15.10 -11.36
C SER A 73 -40.64 -16.21 -10.29
N LEU A 74 -39.46 -16.69 -9.89
CA LEU A 74 -39.10 -17.29 -8.59
C LEU A 74 -39.46 -18.76 -8.24
N VAL A 75 -38.47 -19.35 -7.54
CA VAL A 75 -38.49 -20.48 -6.55
C VAL A 75 -37.82 -21.81 -6.98
N LEU A 76 -36.53 -21.98 -6.64
CA LEU A 76 -35.86 -23.25 -6.22
C LEU A 76 -36.51 -23.74 -4.87
N PRO A 77 -36.46 -25.01 -4.35
CA PRO A 77 -35.49 -26.13 -4.53
C PRO A 77 -36.10 -27.58 -4.31
N ILE A 78 -35.28 -28.61 -3.93
CA ILE A 78 -35.62 -29.88 -3.19
C ILE A 78 -36.19 -31.05 -4.07
N ILE A 79 -35.74 -32.33 -4.12
CA ILE A 79 -34.92 -33.24 -3.27
C ILE A 79 -34.49 -34.47 -4.11
N VAL A 80 -33.22 -34.92 -3.96
CA VAL A 80 -32.73 -36.27 -3.56
C VAL A 80 -33.53 -37.50 -4.07
N GLY A 81 -32.95 -38.59 -4.57
CA GLY A 81 -31.59 -39.09 -4.51
C GLY A 81 -31.58 -40.62 -4.40
N LEU A 82 -30.42 -41.16 -4.03
CA LEU A 82 -30.18 -42.48 -3.41
C LEU A 82 -30.45 -43.73 -4.26
N ALA A 83 -29.35 -44.34 -4.71
CA ALA A 83 -28.86 -45.67 -4.30
C ALA A 83 -27.88 -46.17 -5.38
N ALA A 84 -26.57 -46.30 -5.10
CA ALA A 84 -25.97 -47.46 -4.42
C ALA A 84 -26.13 -48.73 -5.28
N ALA A 85 -25.19 -49.65 -5.44
CA ALA A 85 -23.83 -49.89 -4.96
C ALA A 85 -23.39 -51.17 -5.74
N PHE A 86 -22.16 -51.63 -5.50
CA PHE A 86 -21.61 -52.93 -5.93
C PHE A 86 -21.16 -53.09 -7.39
N ALA A 87 -19.85 -53.01 -7.59
CA ALA A 87 -19.10 -54.18 -8.06
C ALA A 87 -17.67 -54.16 -7.50
N VAL A 88 -17.47 -54.99 -6.47
CA VAL A 88 -16.19 -55.45 -5.92
C VAL A 88 -15.70 -56.61 -6.80
N PHE A 89 -14.44 -56.61 -7.27
CA PHE A 89 -13.43 -57.68 -7.05
C PHE A 89 -12.19 -57.57 -7.98
N ARG A 90 -11.02 -57.61 -7.32
CA ARG A 90 -9.69 -58.17 -7.70
C ARG A 90 -8.98 -57.70 -8.98
N ASN A 91 -7.80 -57.12 -8.78
CA ASN A 91 -6.57 -57.93 -8.90
C ASN A 91 -5.41 -57.35 -8.06
N HIS A 92 -4.71 -58.29 -7.42
CA HIS A 92 -3.52 -58.14 -6.58
C HIS A 92 -2.29 -57.69 -7.38
N TYR A 93 -1.42 -56.89 -6.75
CA TYR A 93 0.01 -57.21 -6.59
C TYR A 93 0.54 -56.54 -5.31
N ASP A 94 1.14 -57.36 -4.45
CA ASP A 94 1.85 -56.98 -3.23
C ASP A 94 3.18 -56.29 -3.54
N VAL A 95 3.50 -55.23 -2.80
CA VAL A 95 4.89 -54.96 -2.39
C VAL A 95 4.89 -54.58 -0.91
N VAL A 96 5.55 -55.44 -0.15
CA VAL A 96 5.84 -55.35 1.28
C VAL A 96 6.99 -54.37 1.51
N VAL A 97 6.84 -53.42 2.43
CA VAL A 97 7.96 -52.85 3.19
C VAL A 97 7.56 -52.78 4.65
N ASN A 98 8.25 -53.55 5.49
CA ASN A 98 8.05 -53.64 6.93
C ASN A 98 8.49 -52.36 7.65
N PHE A 99 7.64 -51.92 8.58
CA PHE A 99 8.02 -51.01 9.67
C PHE A 99 8.45 -51.84 10.88
N GLY A 100 9.57 -51.47 11.48
CA GLY A 100 10.03 -51.99 12.77
C GLY A 100 9.50 -51.13 13.92
N ASP A 101 8.78 -51.78 14.82
CA ASP A 101 8.34 -51.29 16.13
C ASP A 101 9.50 -50.92 17.05
N GLU A 102 9.28 -49.94 17.95
CA GLU A 102 9.54 -50.18 19.37
C GLU A 102 8.73 -49.28 20.32
N SER A 103 7.77 -49.93 20.98
CA SER A 103 7.37 -49.81 22.39
C SER A 103 6.57 -48.60 22.91
N SER A 104 5.37 -48.96 23.39
CA SER A 104 4.42 -48.22 24.20
C SER A 104 4.65 -48.44 25.71
N ARG A 105 4.35 -47.43 26.54
CA ARG A 105 3.85 -47.62 27.92
C ARG A 105 2.81 -46.54 28.30
N ASN A 106 1.76 -47.02 28.95
CA ASN A 106 0.47 -46.40 29.32
C ASN A 106 0.52 -45.11 30.17
N PRO A 107 -0.58 -44.34 30.19
CA PRO A 107 -0.90 -43.37 31.24
C PRO A 107 -1.82 -43.97 32.33
N SER A 108 -1.63 -43.61 33.59
CA SER A 108 -2.61 -43.89 34.66
C SER A 108 -2.66 -42.77 35.71
N SER A 109 -3.83 -42.12 35.75
CA SER A 109 -4.65 -41.74 36.92
C SER A 109 -3.99 -41.50 38.29
N GLY A 110 -4.36 -40.38 38.94
CA GLY A 110 -4.41 -40.30 40.40
C GLY A 110 -4.34 -38.88 40.98
N ALA A 111 -5.50 -38.24 41.16
CA ALA A 111 -5.65 -37.21 42.19
C ALA A 111 -5.63 -37.88 43.58
N PRO A 112 -5.21 -37.15 44.64
CA PRO A 112 -6.18 -36.87 45.69
C PRO A 112 -6.07 -35.46 46.31
N SER A 113 -7.17 -35.13 46.98
CA SER A 113 -7.55 -33.91 47.68
C SER A 113 -6.95 -33.73 49.09
N VAL A 114 -6.70 -32.46 49.43
CA VAL A 114 -6.94 -31.72 50.71
C VAL A 114 -6.35 -32.25 52.02
N VAL A 115 -5.52 -31.43 52.69
CA VAL A 115 -5.62 -31.09 54.13
C VAL A 115 -5.03 -29.68 54.38
N ASP A 116 -5.82 -28.80 55.02
CA ASP A 116 -5.42 -27.51 55.62
C ASP A 116 -4.67 -27.71 56.94
N VAL A 117 -3.64 -26.90 57.23
CA VAL A 117 -3.33 -26.42 58.59
C VAL A 117 -2.63 -25.04 58.52
N ALA A 118 -3.20 -24.07 59.23
CA ALA A 118 -2.63 -22.74 59.53
C ALA A 118 -1.64 -22.80 60.71
N ASP A 119 -0.59 -21.97 60.73
CA ASP A 119 -0.45 -20.84 61.66
C ASP A 119 0.95 -20.18 61.65
N ALA A 120 0.89 -18.85 61.57
CA ALA A 120 1.66 -17.76 62.20
C ALA A 120 3.21 -17.69 62.28
N PRO A 121 3.78 -16.45 62.32
CA PRO A 121 5.21 -16.18 62.17
C PRO A 121 5.92 -15.54 63.39
N GLY A 122 7.25 -15.47 63.33
CA GLY A 122 8.15 -14.67 64.19
C GLY A 122 9.54 -15.33 64.34
N PRO A 123 10.64 -14.63 64.71
CA PRO A 123 10.69 -13.32 65.35
C PRO A 123 11.75 -12.32 64.80
N SER A 124 11.84 -11.22 65.54
CA SER A 124 12.43 -9.89 65.39
C SER A 124 13.98 -9.79 65.62
N PRO A 125 14.60 -8.58 65.65
CA PRO A 125 15.95 -8.31 65.11
C PRO A 125 17.03 -8.02 66.18
N SER A 126 18.28 -7.79 65.75
CA SER A 126 19.34 -7.14 66.56
C SER A 126 20.54 -6.63 65.73
N PRO A 127 21.38 -5.72 66.28
CA PRO A 127 21.88 -4.54 65.57
C PRO A 127 23.40 -4.53 65.27
N ALA A 128 23.83 -3.50 64.52
CA ALA A 128 25.22 -3.16 64.22
C ALA A 128 26.00 -2.59 65.42
N PRO A 129 27.34 -2.67 65.41
CA PRO A 129 28.20 -1.73 66.09
C PRO A 129 29.21 -1.01 65.18
N SER A 130 29.70 0.10 65.73
CA SER A 130 30.50 1.17 65.17
C SER A 130 32.04 0.97 65.21
N SER A 131 32.71 1.59 64.22
CA SER A 131 34.03 2.27 64.23
C SER A 131 35.28 1.63 64.87
N SER A 132 36.38 1.51 64.10
CA SER A 132 37.60 2.35 64.25
C SER A 132 38.86 1.83 63.53
N SER A 133 39.67 2.81 63.09
CA SER A 133 41.14 2.82 62.86
C SER A 133 41.75 2.26 61.55
N SER A 134 42.46 3.16 60.87
CA SER A 134 43.35 2.95 59.71
C SER A 134 44.75 2.47 60.14
N PRO A 135 45.57 1.96 59.19
CA PRO A 135 46.79 2.69 58.91
C PRO A 135 47.14 2.81 57.40
N THR A 136 48.01 3.77 57.18
CA THR A 136 48.52 4.38 55.96
C THR A 136 49.48 3.49 55.16
N THR A 137 49.34 3.48 53.82
CA THR A 137 50.47 3.33 52.88
C THR A 137 50.22 4.11 51.60
N GLN A 138 51.15 5.01 51.28
CA GLN A 138 51.27 5.72 50.00
C GLN A 138 51.55 4.72 48.85
N ALA A 139 50.87 4.88 47.71
CA ALA A 139 51.50 5.17 46.41
C ALA A 139 50.49 5.11 45.25
N ALA A 140 50.86 5.83 44.18
CA ALA A 140 50.27 5.89 42.83
C ALA A 140 49.15 6.92 42.63
N ARG A 141 49.56 8.08 42.07
CA ARG A 141 48.68 9.07 41.45
C ARG A 141 48.07 8.44 40.18
N THR A 142 46.83 7.99 40.28
CA THR A 142 45.98 7.80 39.09
C THR A 142 45.16 9.06 38.91
N ARG A 143 45.37 9.74 37.78
CA ARG A 143 44.58 10.91 37.38
C ARG A 143 43.14 10.43 37.17
N VAL A 144 42.25 10.66 38.13
CA VAL A 144 40.82 10.45 37.94
C VAL A 144 40.40 11.46 36.88
N HIS A 145 40.16 11.00 35.66
CA HIS A 145 39.36 11.77 34.72
C HIS A 145 38.01 11.99 35.40
N ALA A 146 37.65 13.25 35.62
CA ALA A 146 36.27 13.59 35.94
C ALA A 146 35.38 12.88 34.89
N PRO A 147 34.25 12.29 35.30
CA PRO A 147 33.31 11.78 34.33
C PRO A 147 33.02 12.91 33.34
N ASN A 148 33.12 12.60 32.04
CA ASN A 148 32.62 13.50 31.00
C ASN A 148 31.27 14.03 31.47
N PRO A 149 31.00 15.35 31.39
CA PRO A 149 29.66 15.82 31.63
C PRO A 149 28.73 14.98 30.74
N LEU A 150 27.68 14.43 31.35
CA LEU A 150 26.59 13.74 30.65
C LEU A 150 26.30 14.54 29.38
N PRO A 151 26.17 13.88 28.20
CA PRO A 151 25.86 14.60 26.98
C PRO A 151 24.67 15.49 27.28
N GLN A 152 24.85 16.80 27.09
CA GLN A 152 23.81 17.78 27.35
C GLN A 152 22.53 17.26 26.68
N THR A 153 21.47 17.14 27.48
CA THR A 153 20.14 16.85 26.98
C THR A 153 19.75 17.98 26.05
N ILE A 154 20.12 17.87 24.78
CA ILE A 154 19.48 18.62 23.72
C ILE A 154 18.06 18.12 23.76
N SER A 155 17.17 18.87 24.39
CA SER A 155 15.72 18.65 24.25
C SER A 155 15.44 18.78 22.77
N PRO A 156 15.18 17.68 22.06
CA PRO A 156 15.08 17.76 20.62
C PRO A 156 13.79 18.51 20.32
N SER A 157 13.93 19.70 19.75
CA SER A 157 12.82 20.56 19.34
C SER A 157 12.85 20.70 17.82
N TYR A 158 11.71 20.52 17.18
CA TYR A 158 11.54 20.92 15.78
C TYR A 158 11.44 22.45 15.70
N THR A 159 11.84 23.01 14.56
CA THR A 159 11.62 24.42 14.22
C THR A 159 10.84 24.46 12.91
N ILE A 160 9.78 25.27 12.87
CA ILE A 160 9.05 25.51 11.62
C ILE A 160 9.96 26.36 10.73
N LEU A 161 10.36 25.81 9.58
CA LEU A 161 11.18 26.55 8.61
C LEU A 161 10.33 27.54 7.82
N GLN A 162 9.18 27.10 7.31
CA GLN A 162 8.29 27.90 6.49
C GLN A 162 6.89 27.30 6.46
N THR A 163 5.88 28.16 6.32
CA THR A 163 4.52 27.77 5.91
C THR A 163 4.38 27.98 4.40
N ILE A 164 3.94 26.94 3.69
CA ILE A 164 3.55 27.05 2.28
C ILE A 164 2.03 27.10 2.22
N GLU A 165 1.50 28.22 1.77
CA GLU A 165 0.05 28.45 1.70
C GLU A 165 -0.48 28.08 0.32
N GLY A 166 -1.61 27.36 0.31
CA GLY A 166 -2.44 27.17 -0.86
C GLY A 166 -3.48 28.29 -1.01
N TYR A 167 -4.34 28.14 -2.01
CA TYR A 167 -5.53 28.95 -2.22
C TYR A 167 -6.78 28.33 -1.60
N ASP A 168 -7.81 29.14 -1.39
CA ASP A 168 -9.09 28.65 -0.86
C ASP A 168 -9.64 27.46 -1.68
N ASN A 169 -10.01 26.39 -0.98
CA ASN A 169 -10.57 25.14 -1.53
C ASN A 169 -9.64 24.32 -2.45
N ASP A 170 -8.36 24.69 -2.58
CA ASP A 170 -7.43 23.95 -3.42
C ASP A 170 -6.95 22.62 -2.79
N HIS A 171 -7.14 22.48 -1.47
CA HIS A 171 -6.66 21.37 -0.66
C HIS A 171 -5.14 21.18 -0.73
N ALA A 172 -4.35 22.25 -0.70
CA ALA A 172 -2.90 22.17 -0.62
C ALA A 172 -2.45 21.35 0.59
N GLY A 173 -1.44 20.49 0.37
CA GLY A 173 -0.96 19.55 1.37
C GLY A 173 -1.83 18.30 1.51
N PHE A 174 -2.77 18.04 0.58
CA PHE A 174 -3.53 16.79 0.59
C PHE A 174 -2.61 15.56 0.46
N SER A 175 -1.53 15.69 -0.30
CA SER A 175 -0.44 14.73 -0.35
C SER A 175 0.91 15.45 -0.30
N THR A 176 1.89 14.85 0.35
CA THR A 176 3.24 15.39 0.52
C THR A 176 4.29 14.28 0.41
N SER A 177 5.49 14.60 -0.08
CA SER A 177 6.62 13.67 -0.17
C SER A 177 7.94 14.43 -0.16
N PHE A 178 8.93 13.97 0.60
CA PHE A 178 10.31 14.48 0.55
C PHE A 178 11.21 13.62 -0.34
N SER A 179 12.25 14.23 -0.91
CA SER A 179 13.43 13.50 -1.38
C SER A 179 14.21 12.93 -0.20
N SER A 180 15.10 11.98 -0.47
CA SER A 180 15.85 11.26 0.57
C SER A 180 16.65 12.18 1.47
N ASP A 181 17.32 13.16 0.86
CA ASP A 181 18.14 14.17 1.53
C ASP A 181 17.33 15.33 2.13
N GLY A 182 16.01 15.39 1.89
CA GLY A 182 15.15 16.50 2.28
C GLY A 182 15.39 17.80 1.51
N ALA A 183 16.16 17.78 0.41
CA ALA A 183 16.40 18.96 -0.42
C ALA A 183 15.18 19.34 -1.27
N PHE A 184 14.30 18.38 -1.57
CA PHE A 184 13.09 18.59 -2.35
C PHE A 184 11.85 18.13 -1.59
N MET A 185 10.75 18.85 -1.79
CA MET A 185 9.44 18.52 -1.25
C MET A 185 8.40 18.66 -2.35
N ALA A 186 7.60 17.62 -2.57
CA ALA A 186 6.43 17.65 -3.44
C ALA A 186 5.15 17.84 -2.63
N VAL A 187 4.24 18.68 -3.13
CA VAL A 187 2.95 19.00 -2.53
C VAL A 187 1.85 18.89 -3.58
N GLY A 188 0.81 18.12 -3.25
CA GLY A 188 -0.36 17.92 -4.10
C GLY A 188 -1.57 18.67 -3.58
N SER A 189 -2.26 19.37 -4.47
CA SER A 189 -3.46 20.17 -4.17
C SER A 189 -4.60 19.72 -5.07
N LYS A 190 -5.34 18.70 -4.63
CA LYS A 190 -6.30 17.97 -5.47
C LYS A 190 -7.51 18.78 -5.95
N GLY A 191 -7.80 19.90 -5.28
CA GLY A 191 -8.92 20.79 -5.62
C GLY A 191 -8.48 22.04 -6.39
N ALA A 192 -7.18 22.22 -6.61
CA ALA A 192 -6.63 23.42 -7.23
C ALA A 192 -7.08 23.59 -8.69
N ASN A 193 -7.11 24.85 -9.12
CA ASN A 193 -7.30 25.19 -10.52
C ASN A 193 -5.96 25.06 -11.25
N GLY A 194 -5.79 23.99 -12.04
CA GLY A 194 -4.70 23.84 -13.00
C GLY A 194 -5.09 24.41 -14.37
N VAL A 195 -4.91 23.61 -15.43
CA VAL A 195 -5.29 24.01 -16.81
C VAL A 195 -6.80 24.26 -16.92
N VAL A 196 -7.59 23.47 -16.20
CA VAL A 196 -9.05 23.66 -16.07
C VAL A 196 -9.45 23.75 -14.59
N SER A 197 -10.62 24.27 -14.30
CA SER A 197 -11.11 24.43 -12.92
C SER A 197 -11.15 23.10 -12.17
N SER A 198 -10.61 23.10 -10.94
CA SER A 198 -10.52 21.93 -10.06
C SER A 198 -9.90 20.69 -10.73
N SER A 199 -8.96 20.88 -11.65
CA SER A 199 -8.20 19.76 -12.23
C SER A 199 -7.19 19.16 -11.24
N GLY A 200 -6.80 19.91 -10.22
CA GLY A 200 -5.75 19.55 -9.28
C GLY A 200 -4.35 19.86 -9.83
N ILE A 201 -3.40 20.07 -8.92
CA ILE A 201 -2.00 20.38 -9.24
C ILE A 201 -1.03 19.58 -8.36
N ALA A 202 0.21 19.49 -8.82
CA ALA A 202 1.36 19.15 -8.01
C ALA A 202 2.44 20.22 -8.17
N GLN A 203 3.09 20.56 -7.07
CA GLN A 203 4.22 21.50 -7.01
C GLN A 203 5.39 20.84 -6.33
N VAL A 204 6.60 21.06 -6.85
CA VAL A 204 7.84 20.66 -6.20
C VAL A 204 8.55 21.91 -5.74
N TYR A 205 9.08 21.86 -4.52
CA TYR A 205 9.85 22.91 -3.90
C TYR A 205 11.26 22.40 -3.64
N ARG A 206 12.23 23.29 -3.77
CA ARG A 206 13.63 23.05 -3.39
C ARG A 206 13.97 23.92 -2.18
N LEU A 207 14.64 23.32 -1.20
CA LEU A 207 15.16 24.01 -0.05
C LEU A 207 16.48 24.70 -0.41
N ASN A 208 16.52 26.02 -0.26
CA ASN A 208 17.72 26.84 -0.42
C ASN A 208 17.83 27.76 0.80
N ASP A 209 18.92 27.65 1.57
CA ASP A 209 19.19 28.49 2.75
C ASP A 209 17.98 28.60 3.71
N SER A 210 17.43 27.45 4.13
CA SER A 210 16.26 27.34 5.01
C SER A 210 14.93 27.88 4.44
N THR A 211 14.89 28.21 3.15
CA THR A 211 13.68 28.70 2.45
C THR A 211 13.29 27.75 1.33
N TRP A 212 12.02 27.39 1.26
CA TRP A 212 11.41 26.62 0.17
C TRP A 212 10.98 27.54 -0.96
N SER A 213 11.48 27.25 -2.16
CA SER A 213 11.13 27.94 -3.40
C SER A 213 10.64 26.94 -4.45
N ASN A 214 9.67 27.32 -5.29
CA ASN A 214 9.22 26.46 -6.40
C ASN A 214 10.40 25.97 -7.24
N PHE A 215 10.36 24.71 -7.62
CA PHE A 215 11.36 24.03 -8.43
C PHE A 215 10.71 23.49 -9.70
N GLY A 216 11.01 24.13 -10.82
CA GLY A 216 10.32 23.91 -12.10
C GLY A 216 8.96 24.61 -12.20
N ASN A 217 8.26 24.39 -13.33
CA ASN A 217 6.92 24.92 -13.53
C ASN A 217 5.86 24.09 -12.79
N LEU A 218 4.66 24.65 -12.70
CA LEU A 218 3.48 24.01 -12.12
C LEU A 218 3.06 22.77 -12.93
N ILE A 219 2.88 21.64 -12.26
CA ILE A 219 2.35 20.42 -12.86
C ILE A 219 0.84 20.39 -12.63
N SER A 220 0.05 20.36 -13.72
CA SER A 220 -1.41 20.46 -13.64
C SER A 220 -2.09 19.24 -14.25
N GLY A 221 -3.17 18.79 -13.60
CA GLY A 221 -4.12 17.89 -14.24
C GLY A 221 -4.78 18.56 -15.45
N TYR A 222 -5.25 17.74 -16.39
CA TYR A 222 -5.86 18.22 -17.64
C TYR A 222 -7.39 18.10 -17.66
N ALA A 223 -7.99 17.41 -16.69
CA ALA A 223 -9.41 17.14 -16.63
C ALA A 223 -10.02 17.57 -15.29
N SER A 224 -11.24 18.10 -15.35
CA SER A 224 -11.90 18.74 -14.20
C SER A 224 -12.40 17.72 -13.19
N MET A 225 -12.21 17.98 -11.89
CA MET A 225 -12.68 17.18 -10.76
C MET A 225 -12.05 15.77 -10.66
N ASP A 226 -10.96 15.52 -11.39
CA ASP A 226 -10.28 14.22 -11.42
C ASP A 226 -9.33 13.99 -10.24
N GLU A 227 -9.14 15.02 -9.42
CA GLU A 227 -8.31 15.02 -8.20
C GLU A 227 -6.83 14.71 -8.47
N PHE A 228 -6.25 15.29 -9.52
CA PHE A 228 -4.79 15.22 -9.75
C PHE A 228 -4.03 15.82 -8.56
N GLY A 229 -2.98 15.14 -8.09
CA GLY A 229 -2.29 15.54 -6.84
C GLY A 229 -2.97 15.03 -5.57
N SER A 230 -3.95 14.13 -5.69
CA SER A 230 -4.54 13.45 -4.52
C SER A 230 -3.62 12.40 -3.89
N SER A 231 -2.64 11.92 -4.63
CA SER A 231 -1.51 11.13 -4.16
C SER A 231 -0.28 11.51 -4.99
N LEU A 232 0.89 11.52 -4.37
CA LEU A 232 2.15 11.74 -5.08
C LEU A 232 3.31 11.07 -4.34
N SER A 233 4.43 10.88 -5.04
CA SER A 233 5.68 10.39 -4.47
C SER A 233 6.85 10.86 -5.33
N ILE A 234 7.91 11.37 -4.70
CA ILE A 234 9.11 11.89 -5.38
C ILE A 234 10.31 10.95 -5.15
N SER A 235 11.17 10.80 -6.16
CA SER A 235 12.38 9.96 -6.07
C SER A 235 13.41 10.52 -5.08
N ASP A 236 14.39 9.68 -4.70
CA ASP A 236 15.40 10.02 -3.70
C ASP A 236 16.23 11.25 -4.09
N ASP A 237 16.48 11.42 -5.39
CA ASP A 237 17.20 12.56 -5.96
C ASP A 237 16.33 13.81 -6.14
N GLY A 238 15.00 13.68 -6.04
CA GLY A 238 14.03 14.75 -6.26
C GLY A 238 13.71 15.04 -7.74
N TRP A 239 14.15 14.21 -8.69
CA TRP A 239 14.07 14.52 -10.13
C TRP A 239 12.94 13.81 -10.86
N ARG A 240 12.26 12.85 -10.21
CA ARG A 240 11.09 12.17 -10.75
C ARG A 240 9.93 12.21 -9.77
N LEU A 241 8.76 12.54 -10.29
CA LEU A 241 7.54 12.68 -9.52
C LEU A 241 6.44 11.81 -10.14
N ALA A 242 5.85 10.92 -9.36
CA ALA A 242 4.63 10.21 -9.73
C ALA A 242 3.42 10.89 -9.08
N VAL A 243 2.34 11.12 -9.83
CA VAL A 243 1.15 11.83 -9.37
C VAL A 243 -0.12 11.09 -9.77
N GLY A 244 -1.00 10.82 -8.81
CA GLY A 244 -2.28 10.16 -9.02
C GLY A 244 -3.44 11.15 -9.22
N ALA A 245 -4.39 10.78 -10.09
CA ALA A 245 -5.70 11.41 -10.23
C ALA A 245 -6.79 10.35 -10.10
N ARG A 246 -7.14 9.99 -8.86
CA ARG A 246 -7.98 8.82 -8.55
C ARG A 246 -9.43 8.86 -9.08
N ASN A 247 -9.91 10.03 -9.53
CA ASN A 247 -11.24 10.16 -10.11
C ASN A 247 -11.23 10.34 -11.64
N ASN A 248 -10.03 10.37 -12.26
CA ASN A 248 -9.91 10.46 -13.71
C ASN A 248 -10.69 9.34 -14.43
N SER A 249 -11.18 9.65 -15.63
CA SER A 249 -12.05 8.77 -16.39
C SER A 249 -11.50 8.31 -17.75
N ASP A 250 -10.20 8.52 -18.01
CA ASP A 250 -9.58 8.17 -19.29
C ASP A 250 -9.54 6.65 -19.54
N GLY A 251 -9.38 5.86 -18.47
CA GLY A 251 -9.53 4.38 -18.49
C GLY A 251 -10.97 3.89 -18.33
N GLY A 252 -11.96 4.79 -18.44
CA GLY A 252 -13.38 4.57 -18.13
C GLY A 252 -13.82 5.23 -16.82
N VAL A 253 -15.12 5.26 -16.54
CA VAL A 253 -15.73 6.03 -15.43
C VAL A 253 -15.01 5.79 -14.10
N SER A 254 -14.42 6.84 -13.53
CA SER A 254 -13.67 6.80 -12.26
C SER A 254 -12.64 5.67 -12.19
N SER A 255 -11.98 5.39 -13.32
CA SER A 255 -10.87 4.45 -13.39
C SER A 255 -9.66 4.96 -12.63
N GLY A 256 -9.46 6.27 -12.58
CA GLY A 256 -8.26 6.89 -12.05
C GLY A 256 -7.05 6.67 -12.96
N ASN A 257 -6.01 7.46 -12.75
CA ASN A 257 -4.75 7.32 -13.47
C ASN A 257 -3.54 7.75 -12.63
N VAL A 258 -2.35 7.46 -13.14
CA VAL A 258 -1.07 7.97 -12.63
C VAL A 258 -0.23 8.52 -13.78
N GLN A 259 0.30 9.72 -13.60
CA GLN A 259 1.25 10.36 -14.52
C GLN A 259 2.60 10.52 -13.83
N ILE A 260 3.67 10.37 -14.61
CA ILE A 260 5.04 10.43 -14.10
C ILE A 260 5.78 11.53 -14.83
N PHE A 261 6.43 12.40 -14.07
CA PHE A 261 7.14 13.57 -14.57
C PHE A 261 8.62 13.46 -14.25
N GLN A 262 9.45 13.83 -15.20
CA GLN A 262 10.89 13.99 -15.05
C GLN A 262 11.21 15.48 -15.12
N TYR A 263 11.99 15.97 -14.17
CA TYR A 263 12.52 17.32 -14.26
C TYR A 263 13.68 17.37 -15.26
N TYR A 264 13.66 18.37 -16.14
CA TYR A 264 14.71 18.66 -17.09
C TYR A 264 15.27 20.07 -16.84
N GLU A 265 16.54 20.14 -16.44
CA GLU A 265 17.22 21.41 -16.15
C GLU A 265 17.26 22.36 -17.37
N GLN A 266 17.31 21.81 -18.59
CA GLN A 266 17.43 22.60 -19.82
C GLN A 266 16.18 23.43 -20.10
N SER A 267 15.00 22.90 -19.79
CA SER A 267 13.71 23.58 -19.90
C SER A 267 13.28 24.24 -18.59
N ASN A 268 13.94 23.91 -17.47
CA ASN A 268 13.49 24.21 -16.11
C ASN A 268 12.03 23.75 -15.92
N ASP A 269 11.71 22.57 -16.42
CA ASP A 269 10.34 22.08 -16.50
C ASP A 269 10.21 20.61 -16.11
N TRP A 270 9.00 20.26 -15.70
CA TRP A 270 8.58 18.90 -15.42
C TRP A 270 7.84 18.36 -16.63
N GLU A 271 8.44 17.39 -17.32
CA GLU A 271 7.86 16.81 -18.52
C GLU A 271 7.38 15.38 -18.23
N GLN A 272 6.18 15.04 -18.68
CA GLN A 272 5.66 13.68 -18.52
C GLN A 272 6.53 12.69 -19.30
N ILE A 273 6.94 11.61 -18.64
CA ILE A 273 7.70 10.52 -19.24
C ILE A 273 6.87 9.23 -19.33
N GLY A 274 6.89 8.63 -20.51
CA GLY A 274 6.08 7.45 -20.81
C GLY A 274 4.58 7.71 -20.87
N HIS A 275 3.84 6.65 -21.20
CA HIS A 275 2.39 6.72 -21.24
C HIS A 275 1.79 6.85 -19.84
N THR A 276 0.62 7.49 -19.75
CA THR A 276 -0.18 7.54 -18.52
C THR A 276 -0.60 6.13 -18.11
N ILE A 277 -0.39 5.78 -16.84
CA ILE A 277 -0.84 4.49 -16.30
C ILE A 277 -2.34 4.60 -16.00
N LEU A 278 -3.16 3.87 -16.76
CA LEU A 278 -4.61 3.90 -16.62
C LEU A 278 -5.13 2.84 -15.65
N GLY A 279 -6.13 3.22 -14.86
CA GLY A 279 -6.97 2.27 -14.14
C GLY A 279 -7.97 1.55 -15.03
N GLU A 280 -8.71 0.64 -14.42
CA GLU A 280 -9.89 0.00 -15.01
C GLU A 280 -11.14 0.69 -14.47
N PRO A 281 -12.29 0.65 -15.18
CA PRO A 281 -13.49 1.34 -14.76
C PRO A 281 -13.84 1.11 -13.27
N ARG A 282 -14.03 2.22 -12.54
CA ARG A 282 -14.38 2.28 -11.11
C ARG A 282 -13.32 1.80 -10.12
N ASN A 283 -12.13 1.36 -10.55
CA ASN A 283 -11.11 0.84 -9.63
C ASN A 283 -10.33 1.92 -8.87
N ARG A 284 -10.36 3.17 -9.36
CA ARG A 284 -9.70 4.35 -8.79
C ARG A 284 -8.18 4.15 -8.63
N ALA A 285 -7.51 3.66 -9.67
CA ALA A 285 -6.05 3.62 -9.71
C ALA A 285 -5.45 5.00 -9.44
N GLY A 286 -4.30 5.03 -8.77
CA GLY A 286 -3.68 6.28 -8.31
C GLY A 286 -4.31 6.81 -7.02
N PHE A 287 -5.09 5.99 -6.31
CA PHE A 287 -5.55 6.35 -4.97
C PHE A 287 -4.38 6.45 -3.98
N SER A 288 -3.41 5.55 -4.12
CA SER A 288 -2.09 5.62 -3.49
C SER A 288 -1.02 5.35 -4.54
N VAL A 289 0.11 6.04 -4.43
CA VAL A 289 1.24 5.98 -5.35
C VAL A 289 2.52 5.99 -4.53
N ALA A 290 3.46 5.11 -4.86
CA ALA A 290 4.82 5.11 -4.30
C ALA A 290 5.84 4.94 -5.43
N ILE A 291 6.98 5.62 -5.33
CA ILE A 291 8.09 5.52 -6.30
C ILE A 291 9.34 4.97 -5.61
N SER A 292 10.17 4.20 -6.33
CA SER A 292 11.48 3.78 -5.85
C SER A 292 12.47 4.95 -5.81
N GLY A 293 13.55 4.79 -5.06
CA GLY A 293 14.55 5.85 -4.87
C GLY A 293 15.25 6.26 -6.17
N ASP A 294 15.49 5.31 -7.08
CA ASP A 294 16.02 5.57 -8.42
C ASP A 294 14.97 6.10 -9.41
N GLY A 295 13.73 6.23 -8.97
CA GLY A 295 12.60 6.65 -9.79
C GLY A 295 12.10 5.61 -10.81
N ASN A 296 12.68 4.42 -10.92
CA ASN A 296 12.38 3.50 -12.04
C ASN A 296 11.28 2.47 -11.77
N ARG A 297 10.72 2.42 -10.55
CA ARG A 297 9.60 1.55 -10.20
C ARG A 297 8.52 2.33 -9.49
N ILE A 298 7.26 2.00 -9.78
CA ILE A 298 6.09 2.66 -9.21
C ILE A 298 5.08 1.61 -8.76
N ALA A 299 4.57 1.74 -7.54
CA ALA A 299 3.41 1.01 -7.07
C ALA A 299 2.16 1.90 -7.17
N VAL A 300 1.07 1.34 -7.70
CA VAL A 300 -0.21 2.03 -7.91
C VAL A 300 -1.32 1.26 -7.22
N GLY A 301 -1.89 1.85 -6.17
CA GLY A 301 -3.04 1.32 -5.45
C GLY A 301 -4.37 1.68 -6.12
N ALA A 302 -5.26 0.70 -6.19
CA ALA A 302 -6.61 0.79 -6.73
C ALA A 302 -7.59 0.10 -5.74
N PRO A 303 -8.09 0.80 -4.71
CA PRO A 303 -8.87 0.20 -3.62
C PRO A 303 -10.22 -0.39 -4.03
N ARG A 304 -10.64 -0.22 -5.29
CA ARG A 304 -11.84 -0.83 -5.86
C ARG A 304 -11.54 -1.79 -7.02
N GLY A 305 -10.26 -2.14 -7.22
CA GLY A 305 -9.82 -3.15 -8.20
C GLY A 305 -10.18 -4.58 -7.78
N GLY A 306 -9.91 -5.56 -8.66
CA GLY A 306 -10.01 -6.98 -8.32
C GLY A 306 -11.41 -7.47 -7.91
N SER A 307 -12.48 -6.94 -8.50
CA SER A 307 -13.86 -7.21 -8.05
C SER A 307 -14.13 -6.68 -6.64
N ASP A 308 -13.79 -5.41 -6.38
CA ASP A 308 -13.91 -4.72 -5.09
C ASP A 308 -13.03 -5.30 -3.96
N THR A 309 -12.09 -6.20 -4.24
CA THR A 309 -11.07 -6.60 -3.27
C THR A 309 -10.05 -5.49 -3.02
N GLY A 310 -9.90 -4.59 -4.00
CA GLY A 310 -8.80 -3.67 -4.12
C GLY A 310 -7.52 -4.37 -4.57
N SER A 311 -6.60 -3.60 -5.14
CA SER A 311 -5.34 -4.11 -5.69
C SER A 311 -4.19 -3.11 -5.67
N VAL A 312 -2.96 -3.63 -5.85
CA VAL A 312 -1.74 -2.87 -6.14
C VAL A 312 -1.07 -3.46 -7.38
N ARG A 313 -0.77 -2.61 -8.36
CA ARG A 313 0.03 -2.95 -9.54
C ARG A 313 1.38 -2.25 -9.46
N ILE A 314 2.45 -2.96 -9.82
CA ILE A 314 3.81 -2.41 -9.83
C ILE A 314 4.29 -2.32 -11.27
N PHE A 315 4.88 -1.18 -11.63
CA PHE A 315 5.38 -0.88 -12.97
C PHE A 315 6.87 -0.58 -12.91
N GLY A 316 7.58 -0.93 -13.97
CA GLY A 316 8.97 -0.53 -14.19
C GLY A 316 9.12 0.32 -15.44
N PHE A 317 10.08 1.24 -15.41
CA PHE A 317 10.41 2.07 -16.55
C PHE A 317 11.39 1.35 -17.48
N ASP A 318 11.04 1.18 -18.76
CA ASP A 318 11.90 0.53 -19.77
C ASP A 318 12.83 1.52 -20.50
N GLY A 319 12.85 2.80 -20.08
CA GLY A 319 13.52 3.91 -20.76
C GLY A 319 12.59 4.72 -21.67
N LYS A 320 11.36 4.25 -21.90
CA LYS A 320 10.35 4.89 -22.74
C LYS A 320 8.96 4.89 -22.12
N ASN A 321 8.56 3.80 -21.47
CA ASN A 321 7.21 3.48 -21.00
C ASN A 321 7.24 2.78 -19.64
N TRP A 322 6.06 2.69 -19.03
CA TRP A 322 5.82 2.04 -17.74
C TRP A 322 5.12 0.70 -17.94
N ASP A 323 5.83 -0.40 -17.78
CA ASP A 323 5.28 -1.74 -18.00
C ASP A 323 5.09 -2.50 -16.67
N PRO A 324 4.01 -3.28 -16.51
CA PRO A 324 3.78 -4.06 -15.30
C PRO A 324 4.92 -5.05 -15.03
N ILE A 325 5.35 -5.12 -13.77
CA ILE A 325 6.32 -6.09 -13.28
C ILE A 325 5.61 -7.11 -12.40
N GLY A 326 5.59 -8.36 -12.86
CA GLY A 326 4.99 -9.47 -12.16
C GLY A 326 3.47 -9.41 -12.10
N GLN A 327 2.89 -10.21 -11.21
CA GLN A 327 1.44 -10.27 -11.05
C GLN A 327 0.89 -9.10 -10.21
N GLU A 328 -0.36 -8.74 -10.46
CA GLU A 328 -1.11 -7.81 -9.61
C GLU A 328 -1.37 -8.42 -8.23
N LEU A 329 -1.30 -7.57 -7.20
CA LEU A 329 -1.53 -7.92 -5.81
C LEU A 329 -2.97 -7.57 -5.43
N PHE A 330 -3.71 -8.50 -4.82
CA PHE A 330 -5.11 -8.31 -4.48
C PHE A 330 -5.37 -8.40 -2.98
N GLY A 331 -6.37 -7.66 -2.50
CA GLY A 331 -6.94 -7.88 -1.18
C GLY A 331 -7.68 -9.22 -1.09
N ASP A 332 -7.98 -9.66 0.13
CA ASP A 332 -8.48 -11.00 0.43
C ASP A 332 -9.98 -11.03 0.84
N GLY A 333 -10.82 -10.30 0.11
CA GLY A 333 -12.27 -10.29 0.35
C GLY A 333 -13.02 -9.21 -0.42
N HIS A 334 -14.34 -9.18 -0.35
CA HIS A 334 -15.13 -8.17 -1.06
C HIS A 334 -15.24 -6.87 -0.25
N GLN A 335 -15.01 -5.71 -0.87
CA GLN A 335 -15.05 -4.36 -0.28
C GLN A 335 -14.07 -4.12 0.87
N VAL A 336 -12.92 -4.79 0.82
CA VAL A 336 -11.87 -4.72 1.86
C VAL A 336 -10.84 -3.62 1.62
N LEU A 337 -10.91 -2.95 0.45
CA LEU A 337 -10.08 -1.81 0.06
C LEU A 337 -8.58 -2.11 -0.03
N GLY A 338 -8.18 -3.24 -0.61
CA GLY A 338 -6.78 -3.54 -0.85
C GLY A 338 -6.08 -2.48 -1.70
N GLY A 339 -4.88 -2.06 -1.31
CA GLY A 339 -4.16 -0.97 -1.99
C GLY A 339 -4.69 0.43 -1.62
N TYR A 340 -5.39 0.55 -0.48
CA TYR A 340 -5.77 1.85 0.07
C TYR A 340 -4.54 2.72 0.32
N SER A 341 -3.48 2.13 0.86
CA SER A 341 -2.15 2.71 0.97
C SER A 341 -1.13 1.67 0.51
N CYS A 342 -0.06 2.14 -0.14
CA CYS A 342 1.07 1.32 -0.55
C CYS A 342 2.37 2.09 -0.38
N SER A 343 3.47 1.36 -0.14
CA SER A 343 4.82 1.93 -0.06
C SER A 343 5.83 0.98 -0.73
N LEU A 344 6.93 1.53 -1.22
CA LEU A 344 8.03 0.82 -1.86
C LEU A 344 9.33 1.05 -1.10
N SER A 345 10.21 0.04 -1.06
CA SER A 345 11.60 0.23 -0.65
C SER A 345 12.37 1.07 -1.67
N ARG A 346 13.53 1.61 -1.27
CA ARG A 346 14.41 2.40 -2.14
C ARG A 346 14.78 1.68 -3.43
N ASP A 347 15.11 0.39 -3.33
CA ASP A 347 15.44 -0.44 -4.50
C ASP A 347 14.20 -0.89 -5.32
N GLY A 348 13.00 -0.57 -4.82
CA GLY A 348 11.71 -0.94 -5.36
C GLY A 348 11.46 -2.45 -5.44
N ASN A 349 12.21 -3.26 -4.69
CA ASN A 349 12.05 -4.72 -4.66
C ASN A 349 11.17 -5.21 -3.52
N THR A 350 10.80 -4.35 -2.56
CA THR A 350 9.84 -4.65 -1.50
C THR A 350 8.66 -3.69 -1.63
N VAL A 351 7.45 -4.22 -1.56
CA VAL A 351 6.20 -3.45 -1.59
C VAL A 351 5.33 -3.80 -0.39
N ALA A 352 4.79 -2.78 0.26
CA ALA A 352 3.76 -2.91 1.28
C ALA A 352 2.40 -2.59 0.65
N MET A 353 1.40 -3.42 0.95
CA MET A 353 0.02 -3.22 0.52
C MET A 353 -0.89 -3.28 1.74
N SER A 354 -1.74 -2.27 1.91
CA SER A 354 -2.71 -2.25 3.00
C SER A 354 -4.11 -2.68 2.57
N VAL A 355 -4.85 -3.26 3.50
CA VAL A 355 -6.23 -3.75 3.30
C VAL A 355 -7.07 -3.42 4.55
N PRO A 356 -7.37 -2.13 4.81
CA PRO A 356 -7.85 -1.65 6.11
C PRO A 356 -9.25 -2.16 6.50
N ARG A 357 -10.03 -2.69 5.55
CA ARG A 357 -11.38 -3.20 5.84
C ARG A 357 -11.48 -4.73 5.80
N SER A 358 -10.35 -5.44 5.79
CA SER A 358 -10.38 -6.90 5.91
C SER A 358 -10.94 -7.34 7.26
N ASN A 359 -11.58 -8.50 7.27
CA ASN A 359 -12.08 -9.18 8.47
C ASN A 359 -11.17 -10.38 8.76
N ARG A 360 -10.33 -10.28 9.80
CA ARG A 360 -9.31 -11.28 10.11
C ARG A 360 -9.54 -11.84 11.51
N GLN A 361 -9.32 -13.14 11.67
CA GLN A 361 -9.40 -13.83 12.97
C GLN A 361 -10.75 -13.60 13.71
N GLY A 362 -11.85 -13.50 12.96
CA GLY A 362 -13.19 -13.29 13.50
C GLY A 362 -13.53 -11.83 13.86
N LEU A 363 -12.60 -10.90 13.71
CA LEU A 363 -12.81 -9.48 13.97
C LEU A 363 -13.33 -8.75 12.72
N GLN A 364 -14.18 -7.76 12.92
CA GLN A 364 -14.77 -6.97 11.82
C GLN A 364 -13.93 -5.72 11.56
N LYS A 365 -13.51 -5.50 10.31
CA LYS A 365 -12.75 -4.33 9.86
C LYS A 365 -11.51 -4.04 10.71
N ASN A 366 -10.85 -5.08 11.21
CA ASN A 366 -9.60 -4.91 11.94
C ASN A 366 -8.42 -4.61 10.99
N GLY A 367 -8.56 -4.94 9.70
CA GLY A 367 -7.58 -4.58 8.68
C GLY A 367 -6.29 -5.42 8.76
N HIS A 368 -5.52 -5.41 7.68
CA HIS A 368 -4.18 -5.96 7.66
C HIS A 368 -3.27 -5.27 6.65
N VAL A 369 -1.97 -5.53 6.77
CA VAL A 369 -0.93 -5.17 5.80
C VAL A 369 -0.21 -6.43 5.36
N SER A 370 -0.01 -6.56 4.05
CA SER A 370 0.80 -7.61 3.43
C SER A 370 2.05 -7.01 2.82
N ILE A 371 3.19 -7.66 3.01
CA ILE A 371 4.47 -7.26 2.41
C ILE A 371 4.86 -8.29 1.36
N PHE A 372 5.35 -7.82 0.21
CA PHE A 372 5.81 -8.67 -0.88
C PHE A 372 7.20 -8.24 -1.33
N ARG A 373 7.99 -9.21 -1.78
CA ARG A 373 9.30 -8.99 -2.38
C ARG A 373 9.32 -9.49 -3.81
N LEU A 374 10.01 -8.79 -4.68
CA LEU A 374 10.22 -9.19 -6.06
C LEU A 374 11.19 -10.36 -6.13
N PHE A 375 10.77 -11.41 -6.81
CA PHE A 375 11.58 -12.56 -7.17
C PHE A 375 11.73 -12.61 -8.69
N GLN A 376 12.98 -12.58 -9.13
CA GLN A 376 13.36 -12.69 -10.52
C GLN A 376 14.35 -13.86 -10.67
N MET A 377 13.81 -15.03 -10.98
CA MET A 377 14.58 -16.21 -11.44
C MET A 377 14.40 -16.34 -12.97
N GLU A 378 15.04 -17.31 -13.62
CA GLU A 378 14.80 -17.61 -15.04
C GLU A 378 13.28 -17.75 -15.30
N GLY A 379 12.68 -16.72 -15.92
CA GLY A 379 11.23 -16.60 -16.08
C GLY A 379 10.71 -15.17 -15.90
N SER A 380 9.38 -15.03 -15.86
CA SER A 380 8.73 -13.74 -15.60
C SER A 380 8.91 -13.33 -14.12
N PRO A 381 9.15 -12.04 -13.82
CA PRO A 381 9.21 -11.55 -12.45
C PRO A 381 7.93 -11.90 -11.69
N SER A 382 8.03 -12.16 -10.39
CA SER A 382 6.87 -12.44 -9.54
C SER A 382 7.03 -11.81 -8.15
N TRP A 383 5.93 -11.34 -7.59
CA TRP A 383 5.89 -10.84 -6.22
C TRP A 383 5.59 -11.97 -5.25
N GLN A 384 6.40 -12.20 -4.24
CA GLN A 384 6.13 -13.23 -3.24
C GLN A 384 6.00 -12.60 -1.87
N LYS A 385 5.00 -13.07 -1.12
CA LYS A 385 4.69 -12.55 0.20
C LYS A 385 5.84 -12.84 1.17
N VAL A 386 6.19 -11.85 1.98
CA VAL A 386 7.24 -11.92 3.00
C VAL A 386 6.59 -12.00 4.37
N GLY A 387 6.61 -13.20 4.97
CA GLY A 387 5.99 -13.47 6.25
C GLY A 387 4.45 -13.45 6.22
N ASP A 388 3.87 -13.60 7.41
CA ASP A 388 2.43 -13.51 7.61
C ASP A 388 1.91 -12.06 7.54
N ASP A 389 0.60 -11.91 7.35
CA ASP A 389 -0.04 -10.60 7.41
C ASP A 389 0.08 -9.97 8.80
N ILE A 390 0.30 -8.66 8.81
CA ILE A 390 0.27 -7.86 10.04
C ILE A 390 -1.17 -7.39 10.24
N ILE A 391 -1.85 -7.94 11.25
CA ILE A 391 -3.31 -7.81 11.43
C ILE A 391 -3.63 -6.88 12.62
N GLY A 392 -4.71 -6.10 12.51
CA GLY A 392 -5.22 -5.30 13.63
C GLY A 392 -5.78 -6.16 14.78
N GLU A 393 -5.58 -5.72 16.01
CA GLU A 393 -5.87 -6.50 17.22
C GLU A 393 -7.33 -6.40 17.67
N HIS A 394 -8.08 -5.38 17.21
CA HIS A 394 -9.48 -5.16 17.60
C HIS A 394 -10.36 -4.87 16.39
N SER A 395 -11.67 -5.14 16.55
CA SER A 395 -12.64 -4.80 15.52
C SER A 395 -12.70 -3.28 15.35
N GLY A 396 -12.71 -2.81 14.10
CA GLY A 396 -12.75 -1.38 13.79
C GLY A 396 -11.39 -0.70 13.72
N ASP A 397 -10.28 -1.36 14.10
CA ASP A 397 -8.92 -0.78 14.08
C ASP A 397 -8.60 -0.07 12.76
N GLN A 398 -9.03 -0.65 11.65
CA GLN A 398 -8.64 -0.23 10.30
C GLN A 398 -7.11 -0.25 10.12
N ASN A 399 -6.45 -1.30 10.62
CA ASN A 399 -5.01 -1.48 10.50
C ASN A 399 -4.59 -1.45 9.02
N GLY A 400 -3.63 -0.58 8.69
CA GLY A 400 -3.26 -0.30 7.31
C GLY A 400 -4.03 0.86 6.69
N MET A 401 -4.58 1.77 7.48
CA MET A 401 -5.12 3.04 6.97
C MET A 401 -4.02 3.85 6.27
N SER A 402 -2.81 3.79 6.80
CA SER A 402 -1.58 4.31 6.19
C SER A 402 -0.44 3.30 6.40
N VAL A 403 0.49 3.21 5.46
CA VAL A 403 1.65 2.33 5.53
C VAL A 403 2.88 3.00 4.94
N ASP A 404 4.05 2.78 5.55
CA ASP A 404 5.32 3.24 5.02
C ASP A 404 6.47 2.25 5.30
N LEU A 405 7.40 2.12 4.37
CA LEU A 405 8.55 1.20 4.47
C LEU A 405 9.83 1.98 4.78
N SER A 406 10.77 1.36 5.50
CA SER A 406 12.15 1.85 5.52
C SER A 406 12.80 1.69 4.15
N ALA A 407 13.90 2.43 3.91
CA ALA A 407 14.59 2.41 2.62
C ALA A 407 15.06 1.01 2.21
N ASP A 408 15.47 0.19 3.18
CA ASP A 408 15.90 -1.21 2.98
C ASP A 408 14.73 -2.21 2.92
N GLY A 409 13.49 -1.78 3.17
CA GLY A 409 12.29 -2.61 3.22
C GLY A 409 12.25 -3.59 4.38
N MET A 410 13.09 -3.42 5.41
CA MET A 410 13.16 -4.32 6.58
C MET A 410 12.24 -3.89 7.72
N LEU A 411 11.81 -2.62 7.73
CA LEU A 411 10.80 -2.11 8.64
C LEU A 411 9.55 -1.69 7.88
N VAL A 412 8.40 -1.82 8.52
CA VAL A 412 7.14 -1.25 8.07
C VAL A 412 6.46 -0.51 9.22
N ALA A 413 6.09 0.74 8.97
CA ALA A 413 5.22 1.52 9.83
C ALA A 413 3.76 1.40 9.35
N ILE A 414 2.84 1.22 10.30
CA ILE A 414 1.42 1.01 10.02
C ILE A 414 0.59 1.92 10.92
N GLY A 415 -0.29 2.70 10.30
CA GLY A 415 -1.31 3.50 10.96
C GLY A 415 -2.68 2.81 10.97
N ALA A 416 -3.41 2.99 12.06
CA ALA A 416 -4.76 2.48 12.26
C ALA A 416 -5.60 3.56 12.96
N ASN A 417 -6.50 4.21 12.23
CA ASN A 417 -7.21 5.39 12.72
C ASN A 417 -8.49 5.07 13.51
N GLY A 418 -9.01 3.85 13.43
CA GLY A 418 -10.29 3.46 14.02
C GLY A 418 -10.20 2.75 15.36
N PHE A 419 -9.01 2.70 15.98
CA PHE A 419 -8.83 2.04 17.27
C PHE A 419 -9.49 2.80 18.42
N ASP A 420 -10.27 2.08 19.22
CA ASP A 420 -10.89 2.56 20.46
C ASP A 420 -10.05 2.15 21.68
N TYR A 421 -9.93 3.01 22.68
CA TYR A 421 -9.15 2.71 23.89
C TYR A 421 -9.79 3.26 25.16
N ASN A 422 -9.98 2.39 26.17
CA ASN A 422 -10.48 2.76 27.50
C ASN A 422 -11.75 3.64 27.49
N GLY A 423 -12.68 3.36 26.56
CA GLY A 423 -13.93 4.12 26.42
C GLY A 423 -13.80 5.41 25.60
N VAL A 424 -12.63 5.70 25.04
CA VAL A 424 -12.42 6.78 24.07
C VAL A 424 -12.42 6.18 22.67
N ASN A 425 -13.37 6.62 21.84
CA ASN A 425 -13.51 6.12 20.48
C ASN A 425 -12.51 6.78 19.52
N ASN A 426 -12.08 6.03 18.51
CA ASN A 426 -11.28 6.50 17.38
C ASN A 426 -10.00 7.27 17.81
N VAL A 427 -9.34 6.83 18.89
CA VAL A 427 -8.04 7.43 19.29
C VAL A 427 -6.97 7.14 18.24
N GLY A 428 -7.05 5.98 17.60
CA GLY A 428 -6.08 5.51 16.61
C GLY A 428 -4.70 5.15 17.20
N TYR A 429 -3.86 4.52 16.38
CA TYR A 429 -2.47 4.20 16.70
C TYR A 429 -1.54 4.14 15.48
N CYS A 430 -0.25 4.25 15.75
CA CYS A 430 0.84 3.86 14.88
C CYS A 430 1.66 2.72 15.50
N ARG A 431 2.19 1.84 14.65
CA ARG A 431 3.09 0.75 15.05
C ARG A 431 4.18 0.58 14.01
N VAL A 432 5.34 0.11 14.43
CA VAL A 432 6.42 -0.29 13.52
C VAL A 432 6.72 -1.76 13.73
N PHE A 433 6.99 -2.48 12.65
CA PHE A 433 7.34 -3.89 12.67
C PHE A 433 8.66 -4.10 11.93
N ARG A 434 9.49 -5.00 12.45
CA ARG A 434 10.75 -5.44 11.84
C ARG A 434 10.59 -6.83 11.27
N ASN A 435 11.10 -7.04 10.07
CA ASN A 435 11.20 -8.37 9.48
C ASN A 435 12.35 -9.16 10.10
N GLU A 436 12.02 -10.28 10.74
CA GLU A 436 12.99 -11.23 11.30
C GLU A 436 12.98 -12.55 10.49
N GLY A 437 13.10 -12.40 9.16
CA GLY A 437 13.21 -13.50 8.19
C GLY A 437 11.88 -14.06 7.73
N ARG A 438 11.05 -14.57 8.65
CA ARG A 438 9.71 -15.13 8.34
C ARG A 438 8.55 -14.50 9.11
N SER A 439 8.84 -13.61 10.04
CA SER A 439 7.83 -12.97 10.89
C SER A 439 8.09 -11.47 11.02
N TRP A 440 7.00 -10.72 11.12
CA TRP A 440 7.02 -9.30 11.43
C TRP A 440 6.84 -9.12 12.94
N VAL A 441 7.89 -8.63 13.60
CA VAL A 441 7.93 -8.44 15.05
C VAL A 441 7.73 -6.96 15.36
N LYS A 442 6.76 -6.65 16.24
CA LYS A 442 6.47 -5.27 16.62
C LYS A 442 7.67 -4.65 17.35
N LEU A 443 8.10 -3.48 16.89
CA LEU A 443 9.20 -2.71 17.43
C LEU A 443 8.66 -1.69 18.43
N GLY A 444 8.95 -1.91 19.71
CA GLY A 444 8.46 -1.13 20.84
C GLY A 444 6.95 -1.13 21.09
N THR A 445 6.50 -0.16 21.89
CA THR A 445 5.10 -0.02 22.25
C THR A 445 4.30 0.68 21.15
N SER A 446 2.99 0.40 21.07
CA SER A 446 2.11 1.11 20.14
C SER A 446 2.02 2.59 20.52
N ILE A 447 2.28 3.47 19.55
CA ILE A 447 2.10 4.92 19.68
C ILE A 447 0.62 5.22 19.48
N ARG A 448 -0.04 5.85 20.44
CA ARG A 448 -1.50 6.02 20.42
C ARG A 448 -1.88 7.48 20.57
N GLY A 449 -3.00 7.84 19.97
CA GLY A 449 -3.68 9.09 20.29
C GLY A 449 -4.27 9.07 21.71
N ASN A 450 -4.65 10.24 22.20
CA ASN A 450 -5.20 10.44 23.54
C ASN A 450 -6.54 11.19 23.54
N LEU A 451 -7.03 11.66 22.38
CA LEU A 451 -8.29 12.38 22.25
C LEU A 451 -9.38 11.57 21.50
N HIS A 452 -10.64 11.89 21.76
CA HIS A 452 -11.78 11.35 21.00
C HIS A 452 -11.69 11.80 19.54
N ASP A 453 -11.92 10.87 18.61
CA ASP A 453 -11.85 11.13 17.16
C ASP A 453 -10.49 11.67 16.67
N GLU A 454 -9.42 11.50 17.46
CA GLU A 454 -8.09 11.96 17.09
C GLU A 454 -7.59 11.31 15.81
N GLN A 455 -7.91 10.02 15.65
CA GLN A 455 -7.54 9.24 14.49
C GLN A 455 -6.03 9.20 14.25
N SER A 456 -5.22 9.11 15.32
CA SER A 456 -3.77 8.91 15.19
C SER A 456 -3.47 7.71 14.26
N GLY A 457 -2.53 7.87 13.33
CA GLY A 457 -2.27 6.89 12.28
C GLY A 457 -3.16 7.06 11.05
N PHE A 458 -3.91 8.16 10.93
CA PHE A 458 -4.56 8.57 9.69
C PHE A 458 -3.52 8.71 8.57
N SER A 459 -2.40 9.35 8.88
CA SER A 459 -1.19 9.38 8.05
C SER A 459 0.01 8.96 8.88
N ILE A 460 1.01 8.40 8.21
CA ILE A 460 2.24 7.91 8.83
C ILE A 460 3.39 8.14 7.87
N SER A 461 4.57 8.43 8.41
CA SER A 461 5.81 8.38 7.64
C SER A 461 6.93 7.85 8.52
N LEU A 462 7.72 6.94 7.96
CA LEU A 462 8.89 6.33 8.58
C LEU A 462 10.13 6.87 7.87
N SER A 463 11.13 7.31 8.63
CA SER A 463 12.40 7.69 8.02
C SER A 463 13.05 6.48 7.35
N GLY A 464 13.74 6.71 6.23
CA GLY A 464 14.40 5.65 5.48
C GLY A 464 15.40 4.83 6.32
N ASP A 465 16.04 5.45 7.31
CA ASP A 465 16.92 4.79 8.28
C ASP A 465 16.19 4.04 9.41
N GLY A 466 14.85 4.14 9.47
CA GLY A 466 14.00 3.43 10.42
C GLY A 466 14.00 3.97 11.85
N ARG A 467 14.66 5.11 12.12
CA ARG A 467 14.83 5.64 13.48
C ARG A 467 13.78 6.66 13.89
N TRP A 468 13.05 7.23 12.94
CA TRP A 468 12.05 8.27 13.18
C TRP A 468 10.71 7.91 12.57
N ILE A 469 9.65 8.29 13.26
CA ILE A 469 8.28 8.13 12.76
C ILE A 469 7.47 9.37 13.05
N ALA A 470 6.68 9.82 12.09
CA ALA A 470 5.67 10.86 12.24
C ALA A 470 4.28 10.24 12.14
N CYS A 471 3.40 10.58 13.08
CA CYS A 471 2.03 10.09 13.17
C CYS A 471 1.05 11.25 13.11
N GLY A 472 0.20 11.26 12.08
CA GLY A 472 -0.85 12.26 11.90
C GLY A 472 -2.21 11.78 12.40
N GLY A 473 -2.90 12.66 13.12
CA GLY A 473 -4.29 12.52 13.56
C GLY A 473 -5.13 13.66 12.98
N ALA A 474 -5.53 13.54 11.72
CA ALA A 474 -6.12 14.63 10.94
C ALA A 474 -7.48 15.13 11.47
N ASN A 475 -8.15 14.36 12.32
CA ASN A 475 -9.43 14.73 12.94
C ASN A 475 -9.29 15.14 14.40
N SER A 476 -8.07 15.22 14.92
CA SER A 476 -7.80 15.69 16.28
C SER A 476 -8.53 16.97 16.64
N PRO A 477 -9.23 17.00 17.80
CA PRO A 477 -9.87 18.19 18.31
C PRO A 477 -8.93 19.04 19.21
N LEU A 478 -7.61 18.80 19.19
CA LEU A 478 -6.64 19.38 20.13
C LEU A 478 -6.79 20.90 20.32
N HIS A 479 -6.96 21.66 19.24
CA HIS A 479 -7.21 23.11 19.24
C HIS A 479 -8.57 23.47 18.62
N GLY A 480 -9.57 22.60 18.79
CA GLY A 480 -10.92 22.76 18.23
C GLY A 480 -11.20 21.77 17.11
N PHE A 481 -12.44 21.79 16.60
CA PHE A 481 -12.94 20.81 15.63
C PHE A 481 -11.97 20.62 14.46
N ARG A 482 -11.44 19.40 14.31
CA ARG A 482 -10.59 19.01 13.17
C ARG A 482 -9.38 19.95 12.98
N SER A 483 -8.79 20.40 14.08
CA SER A 483 -7.51 21.14 14.07
C SER A 483 -6.35 20.25 13.59
N GLY A 484 -6.42 18.97 13.93
CA GLY A 484 -5.45 17.97 13.52
C GLY A 484 -4.19 17.99 14.38
N VAL A 485 -3.45 16.89 14.42
CA VAL A 485 -2.21 16.78 15.22
C VAL A 485 -1.16 15.95 14.49
N VAL A 486 0.11 16.27 14.66
CA VAL A 486 1.24 15.41 14.30
C VAL A 486 2.14 15.25 15.51
N ARG A 487 2.59 14.01 15.74
CA ARG A 487 3.61 13.69 16.75
C ARG A 487 4.76 12.93 16.10
N VAL A 488 5.98 13.32 16.45
CA VAL A 488 7.21 12.71 15.94
C VAL A 488 7.88 11.92 17.06
N TYR A 489 8.31 10.71 16.77
CA TYR A 489 8.97 9.82 17.72
C TYR A 489 10.30 9.34 17.16
N ARG A 490 11.25 9.13 18.08
CA ARG A 490 12.52 8.47 17.80
C ARG A 490 12.56 7.11 18.48
N TYR A 491 13.03 6.10 17.77
CA TYR A 491 13.27 4.79 18.34
C TYR A 491 14.55 4.77 19.16
N ILE A 492 14.45 4.26 20.39
CA ILE A 492 15.57 4.00 21.29
C ILE A 492 15.75 2.49 21.40
N GLU A 493 16.82 1.98 20.78
CA GLU A 493 17.07 0.55 20.63
C GLU A 493 17.28 -0.16 21.98
N ASP A 494 18.06 0.44 22.88
CA ASP A 494 18.33 -0.12 24.21
C ASP A 494 17.09 -0.26 25.10
N GLU A 495 16.07 0.57 24.86
CA GLU A 495 14.80 0.55 25.58
C GLU A 495 13.71 -0.23 24.84
N ASN A 496 13.98 -0.63 23.58
CA ASN A 496 12.99 -1.09 22.63
C ASN A 496 11.71 -0.25 22.69
N ASN A 497 11.83 1.07 22.55
CA ASN A 497 10.69 1.97 22.71
C ASN A 497 10.77 3.21 21.81
N TRP A 498 9.60 3.76 21.51
CA TRP A 498 9.46 5.02 20.77
C TRP A 498 9.26 6.16 21.76
N ILE A 499 10.15 7.15 21.71
CA ILE A 499 10.10 8.33 22.57
C ILE A 499 9.68 9.53 21.73
N GLN A 500 8.66 10.26 22.19
CA GLN A 500 8.22 11.49 21.50
C GLN A 500 9.30 12.56 21.57
N ILE A 501 9.48 13.25 20.46
CA ILE A 501 10.47 14.29 20.25
C ILE A 501 9.74 15.61 20.04
N GLY A 502 10.07 16.60 20.87
CA GLY A 502 9.38 17.89 20.89
C GLY A 502 7.95 17.79 21.45
N GLY A 503 7.16 18.83 21.19
CA GLY A 503 5.76 18.89 21.58
C GLY A 503 4.83 18.23 20.56
N GLU A 504 3.55 18.55 20.66
CA GLU A 504 2.55 18.21 19.65
C GLU A 504 2.52 19.35 18.59
N LEU A 505 2.45 18.97 17.32
CA LEU A 505 2.26 19.90 16.20
C LEU A 505 0.78 19.94 15.84
N SER A 506 0.19 21.13 15.70
CA SER A 506 -1.24 21.29 15.37
C SER A 506 -1.48 22.61 14.67
N SER A 507 -2.70 22.81 14.18
CA SER A 507 -3.16 24.02 13.49
C SER A 507 -4.50 24.50 14.05
N ASP A 508 -5.07 25.54 13.45
CA ASP A 508 -6.39 26.07 13.80
C ASP A 508 -7.52 25.11 13.40
N ALA A 509 -8.70 25.31 13.99
CA ALA A 509 -9.88 24.49 13.73
C ALA A 509 -10.22 24.41 12.23
N GLY A 510 -10.51 23.21 11.75
CA GLY A 510 -10.88 22.91 10.36
C GLY A 510 -9.70 22.62 9.42
N ALA A 511 -8.45 22.85 9.85
CA ALA A 511 -7.25 22.68 9.01
C ALA A 511 -6.91 21.22 8.67
N ALA A 512 -7.37 20.26 9.49
CA ALA A 512 -7.03 18.85 9.37
C ALA A 512 -5.50 18.58 9.35
N PHE A 513 -4.73 19.28 10.20
CA PHE A 513 -3.29 19.12 10.28
C PHE A 513 -2.88 17.66 10.54
N GLY A 514 -1.87 17.17 9.83
CA GLY A 514 -1.51 15.75 9.82
C GLY A 514 -2.38 14.89 8.91
N HIS A 515 -3.13 15.47 7.96
CA HIS A 515 -3.77 14.72 6.88
C HIS A 515 -2.75 13.97 6.01
N SER A 516 -1.62 14.61 5.73
CA SER A 516 -0.44 14.04 5.09
C SER A 516 0.78 14.40 5.92
N VAL A 517 1.70 13.45 6.08
CA VAL A 517 3.01 13.64 6.72
C VAL A 517 4.04 12.91 5.87
N SER A 518 5.24 13.48 5.79
CA SER A 518 6.39 12.85 5.13
C SER A 518 7.63 13.22 5.92
N LEU A 519 8.57 12.28 6.04
CA LEU A 519 9.89 12.50 6.59
C LEU A 519 10.95 12.31 5.50
N SER A 520 12.08 13.00 5.65
CA SER A 520 13.34 12.69 4.96
C SER A 520 14.00 11.41 5.50
N GLU A 521 14.99 10.86 4.80
CA GLU A 521 15.61 9.56 5.12
C GLU A 521 16.15 9.47 6.55
N ASN A 522 16.68 10.57 7.08
CA ASN A 522 17.27 10.66 8.41
C ASN A 522 16.35 11.34 9.45
N GLY A 523 15.13 11.73 9.06
CA GLY A 523 14.15 12.42 9.90
C GLY A 523 14.49 13.87 10.25
N ALA A 524 15.36 14.53 9.49
CA ALA A 524 15.71 15.94 9.73
C ALA A 524 14.62 16.94 9.30
N TYR A 525 13.79 16.55 8.33
CA TYR A 525 12.67 17.29 7.75
C TYR A 525 11.41 16.43 7.76
#